data_AF-A0A7J4V2S2-F1
#
_entry.id   AF-A0A7J4V2S2-F1
#
_cell.length_a   1.000
_cell.length_b   1.000
_cell.length_c   1.000
_cell.angle_alpha   90.00
_cell.angle_beta   90.00
_cell.angle_gamma   90.00
#
_symmetry.space_group_name_H-M   'P 1'
#
loop_
_entity.id
_entity.type
_entity.pdbx_description
1 polymer ?
#
loop_
_entity_poly.entity_id
_entity_poly.type
_entity_poly.pdbx_seq_one_letter_code
_entity_poly.pdbx_strand_id
1 'polypeptide(L)'
;MALLDRYDEKKDLGSALRSLIREDVHGHDYSAAILMVSDGRTLLGYRGYAEEKNAWYYGLNVSRCPGIVTLFQETIQGYAGEVSHVSNGEMVAVNLELEVRKERVL
;
A
#
# COMPACT_ATOMS: atom_id res chain seq x y z
N MET A 1 -6.12 12.52 12.68
CA MET A 1 -5.51 13.64 11.90
C MET A 1 -5.64 13.30 10.42
N ALA A 2 -5.68 14.26 9.48
CA ALA A 2 -5.72 13.86 8.06
C ALA A 2 -4.32 13.42 7.59
N LEU A 3 -4.25 12.68 6.48
CA LEU A 3 -2.95 12.30 5.89
C LEU A 3 -2.12 13.53 5.48
N LEU A 4 -2.81 14.57 4.98
CA LEU A 4 -2.16 15.81 4.56
C LEU A 4 -1.44 16.50 5.72
N ASP A 5 -2.09 16.62 6.88
CA ASP A 5 -1.48 17.23 8.07
C ASP A 5 -0.23 16.44 8.51
N ARG A 6 -0.32 15.10 8.53
CA ARG A 6 0.83 14.23 8.85
C ARG A 6 1.98 14.40 7.85
N TYR A 7 1.65 14.57 6.58
CA TYR A 7 2.64 14.83 5.54
C TYR A 7 3.29 16.20 5.72
N ASP A 8 2.50 17.21 6.08
CA ASP A 8 3.03 18.55 6.34
C ASP A 8 3.97 18.60 7.54
N GLU A 9 3.73 17.82 8.58
CA GLU A 9 4.64 17.70 9.73
C GLU A 9 5.90 16.89 9.41
N LYS A 10 5.74 15.73 8.77
CA LYS A 10 6.84 14.77 8.58
C LYS A 10 7.69 15.04 7.35
N LYS A 11 7.13 15.76 6.36
CA LYS A 11 7.71 15.99 5.03
C LYS A 11 8.18 14.71 4.31
N ASP A 12 7.56 13.59 4.67
CA ASP A 12 7.83 12.26 4.12
C ASP A 12 6.52 11.48 4.05
N LEU A 13 6.11 11.11 2.84
CA LEU A 13 4.83 10.44 2.59
C LEU A 13 4.78 9.07 3.25
N GLY A 14 5.89 8.33 3.25
CA GLY A 14 5.99 7.01 3.88
C GLY A 14 5.72 7.09 5.38
N SER A 15 6.35 8.04 6.06
CA SER A 15 6.18 8.23 7.50
C SER A 15 4.80 8.77 7.86
N ALA A 16 4.20 9.61 7.01
CA ALA A 16 2.83 10.08 7.17
C ALA A 16 1.83 8.93 7.04
N LEU A 17 1.97 8.08 6.02
CA LEU A 17 1.10 6.93 5.81
C LEU A 17 1.27 5.88 6.91
N ARG A 18 2.51 5.60 7.36
CA ARG A 18 2.76 4.69 8.50
C ARG A 18 2.06 5.14 9.78
N SER A 19 2.09 6.44 10.07
CA SER A 19 1.40 7.02 11.23
C SER A 19 -0.11 6.88 11.09
N LEU A 20 -0.68 7.19 9.92
CA LEU A 20 -2.10 6.96 9.65
C LEU A 20 -2.50 5.49 9.84
N ILE A 21 -1.72 4.55 9.30
CA ILE A 21 -2.01 3.12 9.43
C ILE A 21 -2.01 2.69 10.90
N ARG A 22 -1.00 3.10 11.67
CA ARG A 22 -0.87 2.67 13.07
C ARG A 22 -1.88 3.31 14.01
N GLU A 23 -2.26 4.55 13.74
CA GLU A 23 -3.11 5.33 14.65
C GLU A 23 -4.59 5.25 14.29
N ASP A 24 -4.92 5.17 12.99
CA ASP A 24 -6.31 5.31 12.52
C ASP A 24 -6.84 4.06 11.81
N VAL A 25 -5.98 3.16 11.35
CA VAL A 25 -6.40 1.90 10.73
C VAL A 25 -6.30 0.77 11.73
N HIS A 26 -5.11 0.57 12.29
CA HIS A 26 -4.85 -0.50 13.24
C HIS A 26 -5.63 -0.30 14.55
N GLY A 27 -6.25 -1.37 15.04
CA GLY A 27 -7.05 -1.34 16.28
C GLY A 27 -8.48 -0.81 16.12
N HIS A 28 -8.87 -0.35 14.93
CA HIS A 28 -10.25 -0.03 14.61
C HIS A 28 -11.01 -1.27 14.09
N ASP A 29 -12.33 -1.27 14.25
CA ASP A 29 -13.18 -2.34 13.70
C ASP A 29 -13.34 -2.18 12.17
N TYR A 30 -12.45 -2.78 11.40
CA TYR A 30 -12.52 -2.81 9.93
C TYR A 30 -12.40 -4.25 9.40
N SER A 31 -13.01 -4.52 8.25
CA SER A 31 -12.87 -5.84 7.59
C SER A 31 -11.62 -5.90 6.72
N ALA A 32 -11.45 -4.91 5.85
CA ALA A 32 -10.29 -4.75 4.97
C ALA A 32 -10.04 -3.28 4.67
N ALA A 33 -8.78 -2.94 4.40
CA ALA A 33 -8.31 -1.63 4.02
C ALA A 33 -7.25 -1.78 2.93
N ILE A 34 -7.47 -1.08 1.81
CA ILE A 34 -6.44 -0.82 0.81
C ILE A 34 -6.28 0.70 0.76
N LEU A 35 -5.04 1.17 0.95
CA LEU A 35 -4.69 2.58 0.82
C LEU A 35 -3.74 2.72 -0.35
N MET A 36 -4.01 3.67 -1.25
CA MET A 36 -3.11 4.05 -2.34
C MET A 36 -2.93 5.56 -2.32
N VAL A 37 -1.69 6.01 -2.19
CA VAL A 37 -1.37 7.44 -2.04
C VAL A 37 -0.13 7.77 -2.86
N SER A 38 -0.12 8.93 -3.49
CA SER A 38 1.06 9.44 -4.17
C SER A 38 1.24 10.94 -3.92
N ASP A 39 2.51 11.36 -3.90
CA ASP A 39 2.93 12.78 -3.95
C ASP A 39 3.51 13.16 -5.34
N GLY A 40 3.34 12.29 -6.34
CA GLY A 40 3.90 12.44 -7.68
C GLY A 40 5.36 12.03 -7.81
N ARG A 41 6.08 11.76 -6.72
CA ARG A 41 7.45 11.20 -6.72
C ARG A 41 7.48 9.76 -6.22
N THR A 42 6.61 9.45 -5.26
CA THR A 42 6.45 8.13 -4.69
C THR A 42 4.98 7.71 -4.78
N LEU A 43 4.74 6.46 -5.12
CA LEU A 43 3.44 5.79 -4.98
C LEU A 43 3.55 4.77 -3.85
N LEU A 44 2.68 4.90 -2.86
CA LEU A 44 2.55 3.96 -1.76
C LEU A 44 1.26 3.16 -1.88
N GLY A 45 1.34 1.87 -1.57
CA GLY A 45 0.20 0.99 -1.40
C GLY A 45 0.28 0.29 -0.06
N TYR A 46 -0.83 0.20 0.67
CA TYR A 46 -0.92 -0.59 1.88
C TYR A 46 -2.10 -1.54 1.80
N ARG A 47 -1.92 -2.72 2.39
CA ARG A 47 -2.99 -3.71 2.54
C ARG A 47 -3.09 -4.14 4.00
N GLY A 48 -4.29 -4.01 4.56
CA GLY A 48 -4.64 -4.53 5.88
C GLY A 48 -5.99 -5.23 5.85
N TYR A 49 -6.16 -6.31 6.60
CA TYR A 49 -7.46 -6.93 6.84
C TYR A 49 -7.50 -7.62 8.20
N ALA A 50 -8.70 -7.72 8.76
CA ALA A 50 -9.01 -8.46 9.98
C ALA A 50 -9.15 -9.95 9.65
N GLU A 51 -8.33 -10.81 10.28
CA GLU A 51 -8.34 -12.26 10.01
C GLU A 51 -9.67 -12.89 10.41
N GLU A 52 -10.24 -12.44 11.53
CA GLU A 52 -11.52 -12.89 12.07
C GLU A 52 -12.71 -12.58 11.15
N LYS A 53 -12.58 -11.61 10.23
CA LYS A 53 -13.61 -11.25 9.25
C LYS A 53 -13.43 -11.92 7.88
N ASN A 54 -12.45 -12.82 7.74
CA ASN A 54 -12.18 -13.60 6.52
C ASN A 54 -12.02 -12.76 5.23
N ALA A 55 -11.50 -11.53 5.34
CA ALA A 55 -11.38 -10.61 4.21
C ALA A 55 -10.05 -10.76 3.41
N TRP A 56 -9.46 -11.96 3.45
CA TRP A 56 -8.19 -12.29 2.79
C TRP A 56 -8.26 -12.18 1.25
N TYR A 57 -9.47 -12.23 0.67
CA TYR A 57 -9.69 -12.16 -0.78
C TYR A 57 -9.44 -10.78 -1.38
N TYR A 58 -9.37 -9.70 -0.57
CA TYR A 58 -8.97 -8.38 -1.06
C TYR A 58 -7.46 -8.35 -1.31
N GLY A 59 -7.03 -8.74 -2.50
CA GLY A 59 -5.62 -8.78 -2.89
C GLY A 59 -5.12 -7.44 -3.44
N LEU A 60 -3.99 -6.95 -2.92
CA LEU A 60 -3.21 -5.88 -3.54
C LEU A 60 -1.93 -6.51 -4.10
N ASN A 61 -1.60 -6.19 -5.34
CA ASN A 61 -0.44 -6.72 -6.03
C ASN A 61 0.39 -5.59 -6.62
N VAL A 62 1.69 -5.83 -6.75
CA VAL A 62 2.59 -4.99 -7.53
C VAL A 62 3.17 -5.81 -8.67
N SER A 63 3.16 -5.27 -9.89
CA SER A 63 3.85 -5.86 -11.04
C SER A 63 4.92 -4.95 -11.59
N ARG A 64 6.03 -5.54 -12.00
CA ARG A 64 7.16 -4.84 -12.63
C ARG A 64 7.32 -5.30 -14.08
N CYS A 65 7.22 -4.36 -15.00
CA CYS A 65 7.52 -4.54 -16.42
C CYS A 65 8.63 -3.56 -16.84
N PRO A 66 9.27 -3.74 -18.00
CA PRO A 66 10.18 -2.74 -18.55
C PRO A 66 9.47 -1.39 -18.72
N GLY A 67 9.89 -0.39 -17.94
CA GLY A 67 9.38 0.98 -18.03
C GLY A 67 8.06 1.27 -17.29
N ILE A 68 7.47 0.29 -16.60
CA ILE A 68 6.24 0.51 -15.81
C ILE A 68 6.21 -0.37 -14.55
N VAL A 69 5.77 0.22 -13.45
CA VAL A 69 5.37 -0.49 -12.24
C VAL A 69 3.89 -0.22 -11.99
N THR A 70 3.13 -1.27 -11.73
CA THR A 70 1.68 -1.18 -11.52
C THR A 70 1.35 -1.71 -10.13
N LEU A 71 0.67 -0.91 -9.32
CA LEU A 71 -0.08 -1.37 -8.15
C LEU A 71 -1.53 -1.58 -8.55
N PHE A 72 -2.10 -2.73 -8.21
CA PHE A 72 -3.48 -3.04 -8.57
C PHE A 72 -4.13 -4.03 -7.60
N GLN A 73 -5.43 -3.86 -7.43
CA GLN A 73 -6.29 -4.88 -6.86
C GLN A 73 -6.69 -5.85 -7.98
N GLU A 74 -6.69 -7.17 -7.72
CA GLU A 74 -6.96 -8.28 -8.66
C GLU A 74 -7.54 -7.89 -10.04
N THR A 75 -6.85 -8.28 -11.12
CA THR A 75 -7.32 -8.11 -12.49
C THR A 75 -7.71 -9.46 -13.10
N ILE A 76 -8.85 -9.51 -13.80
CA ILE A 76 -9.27 -10.67 -14.61
C ILE A 76 -8.32 -10.86 -15.83
N GLN A 77 -7.61 -9.81 -16.22
CA GLN A 77 -6.60 -9.84 -17.28
C GLN A 77 -5.20 -10.00 -16.68
N GLY A 78 -4.47 -11.00 -17.16
CA GLY A 78 -3.10 -11.29 -16.71
C GLY A 78 -2.17 -10.12 -17.00
N TYR A 79 -1.32 -9.80 -16.02
CA TYR A 79 -0.18 -8.92 -16.21
C TYR A 79 1.00 -9.74 -16.74
N ALA A 80 1.71 -9.22 -17.74
CA ALA A 80 2.83 -9.94 -18.37
C ALA A 80 4.15 -9.87 -17.56
N GLY A 81 4.22 -9.01 -16.53
CA GLY A 81 5.39 -8.84 -15.68
C GLY A 81 5.41 -9.78 -14.48
N GLU A 82 6.53 -9.76 -13.74
CA GLU A 82 6.59 -10.42 -12.43
C GLU A 82 5.56 -9.77 -11.51
N VAL A 83 4.71 -10.59 -10.87
CA VAL A 83 3.66 -10.14 -9.95
C VAL A 83 4.03 -10.56 -8.54
N SER A 84 4.02 -9.61 -7.62
CA SER A 84 4.32 -9.82 -6.22
C SER A 84 3.17 -9.35 -5.35
N HIS A 85 2.63 -10.26 -4.53
CA HIS A 85 1.51 -9.98 -3.65
C HIS A 85 1.92 -9.10 -2.46
N VAL A 86 1.10 -8.11 -2.12
CA VAL A 86 1.28 -7.30 -0.89
C VAL A 86 0.58 -8.03 0.25
N SER A 87 1.34 -8.36 1.29
CA SER A 87 0.86 -9.15 2.43
C SER A 87 -0.05 -8.35 3.36
N ASN A 88 -0.78 -9.02 4.26
CA ASN A 88 -1.50 -8.33 5.33
C ASN A 88 -0.52 -7.51 6.19
N GLY A 89 -0.87 -6.26 6.51
CA GLY A 89 -0.03 -5.36 7.30
C GLY A 89 1.20 -4.82 6.57
N GLU A 90 1.33 -5.09 5.26
CA GLU A 90 2.48 -4.67 4.45
C GLU A 90 2.17 -3.39 3.68
N MET A 91 3.20 -2.56 3.53
CA MET A 91 3.21 -1.41 2.66
C MET A 91 4.26 -1.60 1.56
N VAL A 92 3.90 -1.20 0.35
CA VAL A 92 4.79 -1.15 -0.81
C VAL A 92 5.01 0.31 -1.21
N ALA A 93 6.23 0.64 -1.61
CA ALA A 93 6.64 1.92 -2.14
C ALA A 93 7.26 1.77 -3.53
N VAL A 94 6.88 2.66 -4.43
CA VAL A 94 7.40 2.76 -5.79
C VAL A 94 7.90 4.18 -6.03
N ASN A 95 9.15 4.35 -6.45
CA ASN A 95 9.73 5.66 -6.76
C ASN A 95 9.84 5.90 -8.27
N LEU A 96 10.39 7.06 -8.66
CA LEU A 96 10.57 7.46 -10.05
C LEU A 96 11.57 6.57 -10.81
N GLU A 97 12.49 5.93 -10.09
CA GLU A 97 13.45 4.97 -10.62
C GLU A 97 12.84 3.56 -10.83
N LEU A 98 11.53 3.41 -10.62
CA LEU A 98 10.81 2.13 -10.69
C LEU A 98 11.35 1.08 -9.71
N GLU A 99 11.97 1.53 -8.61
CA GLU A 99 12.32 0.66 -7.48
C GLU A 99 11.06 0.34 -6.70
N VAL A 100 10.89 -0.95 -6.38
CA VAL A 100 9.81 -1.43 -5.54
C VAL A 100 10.40 -1.86 -4.21
N ARG A 101 9.92 -1.27 -3.12
CA ARG A 101 10.31 -1.63 -1.75
C ARG A 101 9.08 -2.06 -0.99
N LYS A 102 9.17 -3.17 -0.26
CA LYS A 102 8.11 -3.65 0.62
C LYS A 102 8.60 -3.60 2.06
N GLU A 103 7.72 -3.20 2.95
CA GLU A 103 7.99 -3.15 4.38
C GLU A 103 6.76 -3.55 5.18
N ARG A 104 6.99 -4.25 6.29
CA ARG A 104 5.94 -4.55 7.25
C ARG A 104 5.69 -3.35 8.14
N VAL A 105 4.44 -2.89 8.20
CA VAL A 105 4.03 -1.73 9.01
C VAL A 105 3.38 -2.15 10.32
N LEU A 106 2.65 -3.28 10.29
CA LEU A 106 1.97 -3.91 11.42
C LEU A 106 2.55 -5.30 11.71
#